data_AF-A0A239C2X3-F1
#
_entry.id   AF-A0A239C2X3-F1
#
_cell.length_a   1.000
_cell.length_b   1.000
_cell.length_c   1.000
_cell.angle_alpha   90.00
_cell.angle_beta   90.00
_cell.angle_gamma   90.00
#
_symmetry.space_group_name_H-M   'P 1'
#
loop_
_entity.id
_entity.type
_entity.pdbx_description
1 polymer ?
#
loop_
_entity_poly.entity_id
_entity_poly.type
_entity_poly.pdbx_seq_one_letter_code
_entity_poly.pdbx_strand_id
1 'polypeptide(L)'
;MSRRDPRKALVLGLPEPLRKVLVRQSTAHVPLAYLVRQTLRRALDAGTGWTKTVSSGDRRPILVQLSCEERARLEMWIGSRKVTEEEAVLTLITAFLSDEGVQVDPKRG
;
A
#
# COMPACT_ATOMS: atom_id res chain seq x y z
N MET A 1 -22.40 -2.31 -12.89
CA MET A 1 -21.09 -1.62 -12.78
C MET A 1 -20.14 -2.54 -12.03
N SER A 2 -19.09 -3.04 -12.70
CA SER A 2 -18.14 -3.99 -12.12
C SER A 2 -17.45 -3.37 -10.90
N ARG A 3 -17.37 -4.10 -9.78
CA ARG A 3 -16.65 -3.63 -8.57
C ARG A 3 -15.16 -3.41 -8.81
N ARG A 4 -14.61 -3.91 -9.93
CA ARG A 4 -13.19 -3.89 -10.30
C ARG A 4 -12.98 -3.19 -11.65
N ASP A 5 -13.35 -1.92 -11.74
CA ASP A 5 -12.96 -1.10 -12.90
C ASP A 5 -11.47 -0.75 -12.77
N PRO A 6 -10.59 -1.19 -13.69
CA PRO A 6 -9.15 -0.90 -13.63
C PRO A 6 -8.84 0.60 -13.72
N ARG A 7 -9.77 1.42 -14.22
CA ARG A 7 -9.65 2.88 -14.33
C ARG A 7 -10.06 3.62 -13.06
N LYS A 8 -10.64 2.91 -12.08
CA LYS A 8 -11.10 3.52 -10.84
C LYS A 8 -9.92 3.80 -9.92
N ALA A 9 -9.92 4.94 -9.25
CA ALA A 9 -8.97 5.20 -8.17
C ALA A 9 -9.21 4.24 -7.00
N LEU A 10 -8.14 3.69 -6.44
CA LEU A 10 -8.19 3.01 -5.14
C LEU A 10 -8.31 4.06 -4.04
N VAL A 11 -9.32 3.91 -3.19
CA VAL A 11 -9.45 4.69 -1.95
C VAL A 11 -8.58 3.98 -0.91
N LEU A 12 -7.65 4.71 -0.29
CA LEU A 12 -6.66 4.14 0.63
C LEU A 12 -6.60 4.93 1.93
N GLY A 13 -7.10 4.35 3.02
CA GLY A 13 -6.93 4.83 4.39
C GLY A 13 -5.60 4.37 4.95
N LEU A 14 -4.55 5.18 4.85
CA LEU A 14 -3.25 4.82 5.42
C LEU A 14 -3.28 4.90 6.96
N PRO A 15 -2.81 3.87 7.67
CA PRO A 15 -2.44 3.98 9.07
C PRO A 15 -1.43 5.11 9.29
N GLU A 16 -1.60 5.89 10.36
CA GLU A 16 -0.75 7.06 10.65
C GLU A 16 0.76 6.73 10.72
N PRO A 17 1.20 5.62 11.34
CA PRO A 17 2.62 5.25 11.35
C PRO A 17 3.19 5.08 9.94
N LEU A 18 2.44 4.39 9.07
CA LEU A 18 2.82 4.14 7.69
C LEU A 18 2.90 5.44 6.88
N ARG A 19 1.94 6.35 7.09
CA ARG A 19 1.96 7.69 6.51
C ARG A 19 3.21 8.46 6.90
N LYS A 20 3.56 8.49 8.19
CA LYS A 20 4.75 9.19 8.70
C LYS A 20 6.03 8.63 8.09
N VAL A 21 6.13 7.30 7.99
CA VAL A 21 7.28 6.63 7.38
C VAL A 21 7.44 7.02 5.91
N LEU A 22 6.39 6.90 5.10
CA LEU A 22 6.44 7.23 3.68
C LEU A 22 6.86 8.68 3.43
N VAL A 23 6.30 9.62 4.20
CA VAL A 23 6.64 11.05 4.07
C VAL A 23 8.10 11.32 4.50
N ARG A 24 8.60 10.66 5.55
CA ARG A 24 9.99 10.86 6.03
C ARG A 24 11.04 10.32 5.07
N GLN A 25 10.73 9.27 4.31
CA GLN A 25 11.67 8.69 3.34
C GLN A 25 11.89 9.57 2.12
N SER A 26 10.98 10.50 1.83
CA SER A 26 11.10 11.39 0.68
C SER A 26 11.51 12.79 1.11
N THR A 27 12.71 13.20 0.73
CA THR A 27 13.16 14.60 0.83
C THR A 27 12.51 15.49 -0.22
N ALA A 28 11.95 14.90 -1.28
CA ALA A 28 11.16 15.61 -2.26
C ALA A 28 9.71 15.78 -1.75
N HIS A 29 9.16 16.99 -1.87
CA HIS A 29 7.77 17.33 -1.54
C HIS A 29 6.77 16.78 -2.57
N VAL A 30 6.80 15.46 -2.80
CA VAL A 30 5.92 14.78 -3.76
C VAL A 30 4.62 14.31 -3.09
N PRO A 31 3.52 14.14 -3.85
CA PRO A 31 2.25 13.69 -3.29
C PRO A 31 2.32 12.32 -2.62
N LEU A 32 1.59 12.12 -1.52
CA LEU A 32 1.57 10.84 -0.80
C LEU A 32 1.13 9.65 -1.68
N ALA A 33 0.20 9.87 -2.61
CA ALA A 33 -0.24 8.84 -3.56
C ALA A 33 0.91 8.37 -4.46
N TYR A 34 1.84 9.27 -4.81
CA TYR A 34 3.04 8.91 -5.58
C TYR A 34 3.97 8.04 -4.74
N LEU A 35 4.23 8.41 -3.48
CA LEU A 35 5.06 7.64 -2.55
C LEU A 35 4.52 6.23 -2.34
N VAL A 36 3.21 6.10 -2.14
CA VAL A 36 2.54 4.79 -2.02
C VAL A 36 2.75 3.96 -3.27
N ARG A 37 2.49 4.52 -4.45
CA ARG A 37 2.62 3.77 -5.71
C ARG A 37 4.06 3.36 -5.98
N GLN A 38 5.02 4.24 -5.74
CA GLN A 38 6.45 3.95 -5.91
C GLN A 38 6.90 2.82 -4.97
N THR A 39 6.47 2.87 -3.71
CA THR A 39 6.78 1.84 -2.71
C THR A 39 6.13 0.51 -3.06
N LEU A 40 4.87 0.53 -3.50
CA LEU A 40 4.15 -0.66 -3.96
C LEU A 40 4.85 -1.31 -5.15
N ARG A 41 5.28 -0.53 -6.14
CA ARG A 41 6.00 -1.06 -7.30
C ARG A 41 7.28 -1.77 -6.86
N ARG A 42 8.07 -1.14 -5.97
CA ARG A 42 9.28 -1.76 -5.41
C ARG A 42 8.97 -3.06 -4.64
N ALA A 43 7.91 -3.08 -3.84
CA ALA A 43 7.48 -4.27 -3.12
C ALA A 43 7.10 -5.43 -4.06
N LEU A 44 6.37 -5.10 -5.13
CA LEU A 44 6.00 -6.08 -6.15
C LEU A 44 7.24 -6.63 -6.87
N ASP A 45 8.19 -5.76 -7.23
CA ASP A 45 9.42 -6.13 -7.95
C ASP A 45 10.41 -6.91 -7.09
N ALA A 46 10.47 -6.62 -5.78
CA ALA A 46 11.31 -7.34 -4.82
C ALA A 46 10.76 -8.73 -4.45
N GLY A 47 9.52 -9.05 -4.82
CA GLY A 47 8.88 -10.31 -4.44
C GLY A 47 8.62 -10.39 -2.93
N THR A 48 8.34 -9.25 -2.29
CA THR A 48 8.15 -9.12 -0.83
C THR A 48 7.17 -10.15 -0.29
N GLY A 49 7.56 -10.81 0.80
CA GLY A 49 6.75 -11.83 1.46
C GLY A 49 5.54 -11.25 2.19
N TRP A 50 4.42 -11.97 2.17
CA TRP A 50 3.20 -11.57 2.87
C TRP A 50 3.10 -12.25 4.24
N THR A 51 3.59 -11.56 5.27
CA THR A 51 3.64 -12.07 6.65
C THR A 51 2.36 -11.78 7.42
N LYS A 52 1.94 -10.50 7.48
CA LYS A 52 0.78 -10.05 8.25
C LYS A 52 -0.08 -9.07 7.46
N THR A 53 -1.38 -9.32 7.42
CA THR A 53 -2.34 -8.39 6.79
C THR A 53 -2.46 -7.10 7.59
N VAL A 54 -2.40 -5.98 6.89
CA VAL A 54 -2.56 -4.62 7.43
C VAL A 54 -3.91 -4.06 7.00
N SER A 55 -4.72 -3.67 7.97
CA SER A 55 -6.02 -3.02 7.75
C SER A 55 -5.88 -1.52 7.52
N SER A 56 -6.93 -0.92 6.95
CA SER A 56 -7.01 0.52 6.76
C SER A 56 -6.98 1.29 8.09
N GLY A 57 -6.47 2.52 8.03
CA GLY A 57 -6.48 3.45 9.16
C GLY A 57 -7.65 4.42 9.10
N ASP A 58 -8.02 4.98 10.26
CA ASP A 58 -9.18 5.88 10.42
C ASP A 58 -8.97 7.31 9.89
N ARG A 59 -7.82 7.58 9.28
CA ARG A 59 -7.48 8.91 8.76
C ARG A 59 -8.09 9.18 7.40
N ARG A 60 -8.11 10.46 7.00
CA ARG A 60 -8.64 10.89 5.70
C ARG A 60 -7.97 10.08 4.58
N PRO A 61 -8.76 9.32 3.79
CA PRO A 61 -8.21 8.46 2.75
C PRO A 61 -7.64 9.29 1.61
N ILE A 62 -6.71 8.69 0.87
CA ILE A 62 -6.18 9.23 -0.37
C ILE A 62 -6.67 8.42 -1.57
N LEU A 63 -6.58 9.01 -2.77
CA LEU A 63 -6.85 8.32 -4.02
C LEU A 63 -5.53 7.90 -4.67
N VAL A 64 -5.39 6.60 -4.94
CA VAL A 64 -4.22 6.02 -5.60
C VAL A 64 -4.65 5.45 -6.96
N GLN A 65 -4.00 5.91 -8.02
CA GLN A 65 -4.21 5.39 -9.37
C GLN A 65 -3.23 4.25 -9.62
N LEU A 66 -3.74 3.02 -9.64
CA LEU A 66 -2.97 1.83 -10.00
C LEU A 66 -3.12 1.54 -11.49
N SER A 67 -2.01 1.16 -12.12
CA SER A 67 -2.00 0.62 -13.48
C SER A 67 -2.63 -0.77 -13.55
N CYS A 68 -3.00 -1.20 -14.75
CA CYS A 68 -3.52 -2.54 -14.99
C CYS A 68 -2.53 -3.63 -14.55
N GLU A 69 -1.23 -3.41 -14.75
CA GLU A 69 -0.19 -4.35 -14.34
C GLU A 69 -0.09 -4.47 -12.80
N GLU A 70 -0.04 -3.34 -12.10
CA GLU A 70 -0.02 -3.32 -10.63
C GLU A 70 -1.25 -4.05 -10.07
N ARG A 71 -2.44 -3.81 -10.63
CA ARG A 71 -3.68 -4.50 -10.23
C ARG A 71 -3.63 -6.00 -10.51
N ALA A 72 -3.17 -6.40 -11.69
CA ALA A 72 -3.05 -7.81 -12.06
C ALA A 72 -2.10 -8.58 -11.12
N ARG A 73 -1.00 -7.95 -10.71
CA ARG A 73 -0.05 -8.55 -9.74
C ARG A 73 -0.66 -8.63 -8.33
N LEU A 74 -1.51 -7.68 -7.94
CA LEU A 74 -2.24 -7.72 -6.67
C LEU A 74 -3.31 -8.82 -6.61
N GLU A 75 -3.97 -9.14 -7.73
CA GLU A 75 -5.07 -10.13 -7.77
C GLU A 75 -4.66 -11.52 -7.25
N MET A 76 -3.41 -11.94 -7.46
CA MET A 76 -2.89 -13.20 -6.91
C MET A 76 -2.98 -13.24 -5.37
N TRP A 77 -2.68 -12.13 -4.72
CA TRP A 77 -2.74 -12.02 -3.26
C TRP A 77 -4.17 -11.84 -2.75
N ILE A 78 -4.95 -10.99 -3.43
CA ILE A 78 -6.37 -10.74 -3.12
C ILE A 78 -7.14 -12.07 -3.14
N GLY A 79 -6.96 -12.88 -4.18
CA GLY A 79 -7.60 -14.18 -4.32
C GLY A 79 -7.14 -15.20 -3.29
N SER A 80 -5.82 -15.34 -3.09
CA SER A 80 -5.25 -16.36 -2.19
C SER A 80 -5.49 -16.07 -0.71
N ARG A 81 -5.49 -14.80 -0.30
CA ARG A 81 -5.64 -14.38 1.11
C ARG A 81 -7.05 -13.89 1.47
N LYS A 82 -7.94 -13.76 0.48
CA LYS A 82 -9.31 -13.24 0.65
C LYS A 82 -9.35 -11.85 1.30
N VAL A 83 -8.42 -10.98 0.92
CA VAL A 83 -8.35 -9.61 1.41
C VAL A 83 -8.89 -8.62 0.39
N THR A 84 -9.16 -7.40 0.83
CA THR A 84 -9.49 -6.29 -0.08
C THR A 84 -8.25 -5.79 -0.83
N GLU A 85 -8.47 -5.05 -1.93
CA GLU A 85 -7.37 -4.41 -2.67
C GLU A 85 -6.62 -3.40 -1.81
N GLU A 86 -7.34 -2.66 -0.95
CA GLU A 86 -6.75 -1.74 0.02
C GLU A 86 -5.81 -2.47 0.99
N GLU A 87 -6.29 -3.53 1.64
CA GLU A 87 -5.46 -4.33 2.55
C GLU A 87 -4.26 -4.95 1.85
N ALA A 88 -4.41 -5.34 0.58
CA ALA A 88 -3.31 -5.89 -0.20
C ALA A 88 -2.20 -4.87 -0.43
N VAL A 89 -2.56 -3.65 -0.84
CA VAL A 89 -1.59 -2.56 -1.01
C VAL A 89 -0.93 -2.23 0.33
N LEU A 90 -1.72 -2.04 1.40
CA LEU A 90 -1.18 -1.69 2.72
C LEU A 90 -0.24 -2.76 3.27
N THR A 91 -0.57 -4.02 3.06
CA THR A 91 0.26 -5.15 3.52
C THR A 91 1.58 -5.20 2.77
N LEU A 92 1.57 -5.12 1.44
CA LEU A 92 2.79 -5.21 0.64
C LEU A 92 3.74 -4.05 0.90
N ILE A 93 3.23 -2.82 1.00
CA ILE A 93 4.09 -1.66 1.32
C ILE A 93 4.66 -1.75 2.73
N THR A 94 3.88 -2.24 3.70
CA THR A 94 4.35 -2.37 5.09
C THR A 94 5.40 -3.47 5.20
N ALA A 95 5.18 -4.61 4.55
CA ALA A 95 6.16 -5.70 4.51
C ALA A 95 7.46 -5.24 3.86
N PHE A 96 7.40 -4.56 2.71
CA PHE A 96 8.58 -4.07 2.01
C PHE A 96 9.37 -3.06 2.85
N LEU A 97 8.69 -2.13 3.51
CA LEU A 97 9.34 -1.18 4.41
C LEU A 97 9.98 -1.88 5.60
N SER A 98 9.35 -2.93 6.12
CA SER A 98 9.91 -3.72 7.22
C SER A 98 11.16 -4.49 6.78
N ASP A 99 11.16 -5.05 5.57
CA ASP A 99 12.32 -5.72 4.96
C ASP A 99 13.49 -4.75 4.74
N GLU A 100 13.19 -3.49 4.40
CA GLU A 100 14.17 -2.40 4.28
C GLU A 100 14.66 -1.88 5.67
N GLY A 101 14.26 -2.52 6.77
CA GLY A 101 14.65 -2.14 8.13
C GLY A 101 13.92 -0.91 8.69
N VAL A 102 12.83 -0.48 8.05
CA VAL A 102 12.07 0.71 8.43
C VAL A 102 10.91 0.28 9.32
N GLN A 103 11.03 0.56 10.63
CA GLN A 103 10.00 0.17 11.59
C GLN A 103 8.72 1.00 11.42
N VAL A 104 7.63 0.32 11.04
CA VAL A 104 6.27 0.86 11.02
C VAL A 104 5.59 0.50 12.36
N ASP A 105 5.82 1.30 13.40
CA ASP A 105 5.33 1.01 14.76
C ASP A 105 3.87 1.48 14.97
N PRO A 106 2.91 0.58 15.25
CA PRO A 106 1.50 0.96 15.42
C PRO A 106 1.19 1.70 16.74
N LYS A 107 2.15 1.86 17.66
CA LYS A 107 1.88 2.21 19.07
C LYS A 107 2.26 3.63 19.53
N ARG A 108 2.44 4.61 18.64
CA ARG A 108 2.58 6.03 19.05
C ARG A 108 1.67 6.94 18.24
N GLY A 109 0.40 6.93 18.63
CA GLY A 109 -0.60 7.97 18.34
C GLY A 109 -0.91 8.72 19.61
#